data_AF-A0A6G8CDY5-F1
#
_entry.id   AF-A0A6G8CDY5-F1
#
_cell.length_a   1.000
_cell.length_b   1.000
_cell.length_c   1.000
_cell.angle_alpha   90.00
_cell.angle_beta   90.00
_cell.angle_gamma   90.00
#
_symmetry.space_group_name_H-M   'P 1'
#
loop_
_entity.id
_entity.type
_entity.pdbx_description
1 polymer ?
#
loop_
_entity_poly.entity_id
_entity_poly.type
_entity_poly.pdbx_seq_one_letter_code
_entity_poly.pdbx_strand_id
1 'polypeptide(L)'
;MHTATPFLLLFQLLLSCSTSALGAAAPALGGKWSGTLKIPNGKLLQLQLHITDNNGKPTASLDIPTQNARGIAVERVEVRGDSLLLQSNAIRASFAGRIAPTGG
;
A
#
# COMPACT_ATOMS: atom_id res chain seq x y z
N MET A 1 -2.62 64.51 -1.54
CA MET A 1 -2.74 63.63 -2.71
C MET A 1 -1.68 62.55 -2.56
N HIS A 2 -2.11 61.28 -2.60
CA HIS A 2 -1.38 59.98 -2.53
C HIS A 2 -0.06 59.96 -3.34
N THR A 3 0.99 59.14 -3.18
CA THR A 3 1.47 57.96 -2.39
C THR A 3 2.94 57.78 -2.86
N ALA A 4 3.87 57.01 -2.28
CA ALA A 4 3.88 55.55 -2.28
C ALA A 4 5.16 55.01 -1.61
N THR A 5 5.00 54.29 -0.52
CA THR A 5 5.93 53.27 -0.04
C THR A 5 5.32 51.91 -0.38
N PRO A 6 5.90 51.12 -1.30
CA PRO A 6 5.58 49.69 -1.27
C PRO A 6 6.76 48.78 -1.63
N PHE A 7 8.02 49.21 -1.55
CA PHE A 7 9.14 48.31 -1.91
C PHE A 7 9.53 47.33 -0.77
N LEU A 8 9.21 47.64 0.49
CA LEU A 8 9.61 46.81 1.64
C LEU A 8 8.58 45.74 2.06
N LEU A 9 7.46 45.60 1.35
CA LEU A 9 6.41 44.62 1.66
C LEU A 9 6.46 43.35 0.79
N LEU A 10 7.21 43.37 -0.32
CA LEU A 10 7.24 42.24 -1.25
C LEU A 10 8.22 41.12 -0.85
N PHE A 11 9.18 41.41 0.04
CA PHE A 11 10.20 40.43 0.48
C PHE A 11 9.74 39.53 1.64
N GLN A 12 8.70 39.93 2.39
CA GLN A 12 8.15 39.18 3.53
C GLN A 12 7.05 38.17 3.12
N LEU A 13 6.64 38.17 1.86
CA LEU A 13 5.56 37.29 1.36
C LEU A 13 6.06 35.93 0.84
N LEU A 14 7.38 35.70 0.81
CA LEU A 14 8.00 34.47 0.27
C LEU A 14 8.29 33.38 1.33
N LEU A 15 7.99 33.60 2.62
CA LEU A 15 8.38 32.68 3.70
C LEU A 15 7.22 31.99 4.45
N SER A 16 5.97 32.13 4.02
CA SER A 16 4.82 31.53 4.73
C SER A 16 4.16 30.34 4.05
N CYS A 17 4.68 29.86 2.91
CA CYS A 17 4.22 28.58 2.35
C CYS A 17 5.00 27.41 2.95
N SER A 18 4.92 27.25 4.28
CA SER A 18 5.15 25.94 4.90
C SER A 18 3.99 25.06 4.47
N THR A 19 4.09 24.45 3.29
CA THR A 19 3.17 23.40 2.86
C THR A 19 3.44 22.22 3.79
N SER A 20 2.65 22.13 4.84
CA SER A 20 2.55 20.92 5.65
C SER A 20 2.27 19.78 4.69
N ALA A 21 3.24 18.90 4.46
CA ALA A 21 2.98 17.62 3.84
C ALA A 21 2.01 16.91 4.78
N LEU A 22 0.72 16.91 4.45
CA LEU A 22 -0.24 16.06 5.13
C LEU A 22 0.33 14.65 4.99
N GLY A 23 0.74 14.06 6.11
CA GLY A 23 1.15 12.66 6.15
C GLY A 23 0.00 11.85 5.56
N ALA A 24 0.19 11.32 4.36
CA ALA A 24 -0.77 10.43 3.76
C ALA A 24 -0.91 9.25 4.72
N ALA A 25 -2.09 9.11 5.35
CA ALA A 25 -2.38 7.96 6.17
C ALA A 25 -2.15 6.71 5.30
N ALA A 26 -1.27 5.81 5.76
CA ALA A 26 -1.00 4.58 5.03
C ALA A 26 -2.34 3.85 4.80
N PRO A 27 -2.60 3.32 3.59
CA PRO A 27 -3.83 2.61 3.31
C PRO A 27 -4.05 1.51 4.35
N ALA A 28 -5.26 1.44 4.93
CA ALA A 28 -5.61 0.37 5.84
C ALA A 28 -5.68 -0.95 5.04
N LEU A 29 -4.72 -1.85 5.27
CA LEU A 29 -4.57 -3.10 4.51
C LEU A 29 -5.13 -4.33 5.20
N GLY A 30 -5.55 -4.20 6.46
CA GLY A 30 -6.12 -5.31 7.22
C GLY A 30 -7.38 -5.85 6.55
N GLY A 31 -7.50 -7.17 6.48
CA GLY A 31 -8.67 -7.84 5.91
C GLY A 31 -8.33 -9.07 5.10
N LYS A 32 -9.36 -9.58 4.41
CA LYS A 32 -9.25 -10.71 3.48
C LYS A 32 -9.29 -10.18 2.05
N TRP A 33 -8.27 -10.53 1.28
CA TRP A 33 -8.10 -10.15 -0.10
C TRP A 33 -8.21 -11.40 -0.96
N SER A 34 -8.99 -11.33 -2.03
CA SER A 34 -9.15 -12.45 -2.96
C SER A 34 -8.67 -12.04 -4.34
N GLY A 35 -7.97 -12.95 -5.00
CA GLY A 35 -7.44 -12.72 -6.34
C GLY A 35 -7.39 -14.00 -7.15
N THR A 36 -7.36 -13.85 -8.47
CA THR A 36 -7.15 -14.98 -9.38
C THR A 36 -5.82 -14.81 -10.09
N LEU A 37 -4.92 -15.77 -9.95
CA LEU A 37 -3.66 -15.82 -10.66
C LEU A 37 -3.76 -16.79 -11.83
N LYS A 38 -3.56 -16.29 -13.05
CA LYS A 38 -3.41 -17.14 -14.22
C LYS A 38 -1.96 -17.62 -14.32
N ILE A 39 -1.76 -18.94 -14.29
CA ILE A 39 -0.43 -19.56 -14.41
C ILE A 39 -0.22 -20.13 -15.82
N PRO A 40 1.02 -20.51 -16.20
CA PRO A 40 1.27 -21.22 -17.45
C PRO A 40 0.33 -22.42 -17.60
N ASN A 41 -0.07 -22.70 -18.84
CA ASN A 41 -1.07 -23.72 -19.20
C ASN A 41 -2.53 -23.27 -19.01
N GLY A 42 -2.76 -21.97 -18.77
CA GLY A 42 -4.10 -21.37 -18.72
C GLY A 42 -4.88 -21.69 -17.45
N LYS A 43 -4.29 -22.38 -16.48
CA LYS A 43 -4.92 -22.66 -15.19
C LYS A 43 -5.09 -21.38 -14.38
N LEU A 44 -6.18 -21.32 -13.64
CA LEU A 44 -6.51 -20.22 -12.73
C LEU A 44 -6.36 -20.72 -11.29
N LEU A 45 -5.53 -20.04 -10.52
CA LEU A 45 -5.40 -20.25 -9.07
C LEU A 45 -6.19 -19.18 -8.35
N GLN A 46 -7.11 -19.59 -7.50
CA GLN A 46 -7.73 -18.68 -6.55
C GLN A 46 -6.80 -18.51 -5.34
N LEU A 47 -6.50 -17.27 -5.03
CA LEU A 47 -5.64 -16.86 -3.93
C LEU A 47 -6.50 -16.11 -2.91
N GLN A 48 -6.36 -16.48 -1.64
CA GLN A 48 -7.00 -15.77 -0.54
C GLN A 48 -5.91 -15.34 0.44
N LEU A 49 -5.62 -14.04 0.48
CA LEU A 49 -4.62 -13.44 1.35
C LEU A 49 -5.31 -12.83 2.56
N HIS A 50 -4.88 -13.20 3.75
CA HIS A 50 -5.41 -12.68 5.00
C HIS A 50 -4.32 -11.80 5.59
N ILE A 51 -4.57 -10.49 5.68
CA ILE A 51 -3.65 -9.53 6.27
C ILE A 51 -4.23 -9.06 7.60
N THR A 52 -3.42 -9.12 8.66
CA THR A 52 -3.76 -8.54 9.95
C THR A 52 -2.76 -7.44 10.26
N ASP A 53 -3.25 -6.25 10.59
CA ASP A 53 -2.38 -5.21 11.15
C ASP A 53 -2.29 -5.40 12.67
N ASN A 54 -1.07 -5.49 13.19
CA ASN A 54 -0.81 -5.50 14.62
C ASN A 54 0.07 -4.30 14.98
N ASN A 55 -0.57 -3.17 15.33
CA ASN A 55 0.10 -1.93 15.73
C ASN A 55 1.12 -1.44 14.68
N GLY A 56 0.75 -1.45 13.40
CA GLY A 56 1.62 -1.02 12.30
C GLY A 56 2.64 -2.07 11.83
N LYS A 57 2.56 -3.30 12.35
CA LYS A 57 3.28 -4.47 11.82
C LYS A 57 2.27 -5.39 11.12
N PRO A 58 2.16 -5.34 9.79
CA PRO A 58 1.28 -6.24 9.06
C PRO A 58 1.85 -7.67 9.08
N THR A 59 1.00 -8.64 9.43
CA THR A 59 1.24 -10.07 9.23
C THR A 59 0.30 -10.59 8.17
N ALA A 60 0.70 -11.61 7.42
CA ALA A 60 -0.18 -12.20 6.42
C ALA A 60 -0.01 -13.70 6.23
N SER A 61 -1.09 -14.34 5.77
CA SER A 61 -1.13 -15.72 5.33
C SER A 61 -1.86 -15.84 3.99
N LEU A 62 -1.49 -16.86 3.21
CA LEU A 62 -2.06 -17.15 1.91
C LEU A 62 -2.70 -18.54 1.92
N ASP A 63 -3.94 -18.61 1.44
CA ASP A 63 -4.62 -19.84 1.10
C ASP A 63 -4.77 -19.98 -0.43
N ILE A 64 -4.63 -21.21 -0.92
CA ILE A 64 -4.88 -21.59 -2.32
C ILE A 64 -5.90 -22.74 -2.32
N PRO A 65 -7.21 -22.45 -2.28
CA PRO A 65 -8.26 -23.46 -2.13
C PRO A 65 -8.24 -24.53 -3.23
N THR A 66 -7.97 -24.12 -4.47
CA THR A 66 -7.87 -25.01 -5.64
C THR A 66 -6.76 -26.07 -5.52
N GLN A 67 -5.80 -25.86 -4.62
CA GLN A 67 -4.69 -26.76 -4.34
C GLN A 67 -4.75 -27.33 -2.92
N ASN A 68 -5.83 -27.10 -2.18
CA ASN A 68 -5.98 -27.45 -0.77
C ASN A 68 -4.81 -26.97 0.12
N ALA A 69 -4.13 -25.89 -0.27
CA ALA A 69 -3.05 -25.30 0.52
C ALA A 69 -3.61 -24.18 1.39
N ARG A 70 -3.29 -24.18 2.68
CA ARG A 70 -3.82 -23.21 3.65
C ARG A 70 -2.73 -22.73 4.59
N GLY A 71 -2.85 -21.48 5.04
CA GLY A 71 -1.99 -20.89 6.05
C GLY A 71 -0.53 -20.73 5.59
N ILE A 72 -0.27 -20.59 4.30
CA ILE A 72 1.08 -20.36 3.78
C ILE A 72 1.57 -19.03 4.34
N ALA A 73 2.67 -19.04 5.08
CA ALA A 73 3.20 -17.83 5.70
C ALA A 73 3.68 -16.83 4.63
N VAL A 74 3.37 -15.56 4.84
CA VAL A 74 3.93 -14.44 4.09
C VAL A 74 4.85 -13.67 5.03
N GLU A 75 6.15 -13.88 4.92
CA GLU A 75 7.14 -13.36 5.86
C GLU A 75 7.44 -11.88 5.64
N ARG A 76 7.18 -11.36 4.43
CA ARG A 76 7.33 -9.93 4.12
C ARG A 76 6.03 -9.37 3.60
N VAL A 77 5.50 -8.38 4.30
CA VAL A 77 4.42 -7.50 3.85
C VAL A 77 4.95 -6.07 3.95
N GLU A 78 5.15 -5.43 2.80
CA GLU A 78 5.70 -4.08 2.75
C GLU A 78 4.81 -3.16 1.91
N VAL A 79 4.60 -1.97 2.44
CA VAL A 79 3.64 -1.00 1.93
C VAL A 79 4.35 0.32 1.77
N ARG A 80 4.38 0.84 0.54
CA ARG A 80 5.03 2.12 0.22
C ARG A 80 4.07 2.96 -0.62
N GLY A 81 3.34 3.86 0.04
CA GLY A 81 2.29 4.64 -0.61
C GLY A 81 1.18 3.73 -1.14
N ASP A 82 1.03 3.66 -2.46
CA ASP A 82 0.08 2.78 -3.14
C ASP A 82 0.70 1.43 -3.53
N SER A 83 1.97 1.16 -3.24
CA SER A 83 2.63 -0.07 -3.65
C SER A 83 2.65 -1.11 -2.53
N LEU A 84 2.38 -2.37 -2.88
CA LEU A 84 2.37 -3.52 -1.98
C LEU A 84 3.38 -4.58 -2.47
N LEU A 85 4.24 -5.04 -1.57
CA LEU A 85 5.12 -6.18 -1.78
C LEU A 85 4.78 -7.29 -0.77
N LEU A 86 4.61 -8.51 -1.29
CA LEU A 86 4.40 -9.72 -0.51
C LEU A 86 5.48 -10.74 -0.88
N GLN A 87 6.03 -11.45 0.11
CA GLN A 87 6.95 -12.56 -0.13
C GLN A 87 6.62 -13.74 0.77
N SER A 88 6.67 -14.94 0.18
CA SER A 88 6.57 -16.22 0.87
C SER A 88 7.79 -17.08 0.54
N ASN A 89 8.63 -17.37 1.54
CA ASN A 89 9.77 -18.27 1.36
C ASN A 89 9.33 -19.73 1.24
N ALA A 90 8.26 -20.11 1.96
CA ALA A 90 7.71 -21.46 1.95
C ALA A 90 7.38 -21.97 0.53
N ILE A 91 6.82 -21.11 -0.32
CA ILE A 91 6.49 -21.43 -1.72
C ILE A 91 7.41 -20.73 -2.73
N ARG A 92 8.47 -20.05 -2.26
CA ARG A 92 9.39 -19.25 -3.07
C ARG A 92 8.66 -18.30 -4.03
N ALA A 93 7.67 -17.59 -3.51
CA ALA A 93 6.84 -16.68 -4.28
C ALA A 93 7.04 -15.23 -3.84
N SER A 94 6.89 -14.31 -4.78
CA SER A 94 6.81 -12.88 -4.51
C SER A 94 5.73 -12.23 -5.37
N PHE A 95 5.08 -11.21 -4.83
CA PHE A 95 4.08 -10.42 -5.53
C PHE A 95 4.38 -8.94 -5.28
N ALA A 96 4.37 -8.16 -6.35
CA ALA A 96 4.43 -6.70 -6.28
C ALA A 96 3.23 -6.14 -7.03
N GLY A 97 2.47 -5.26 -6.38
CA GLY A 97 1.24 -4.71 -6.93
C GLY A 97 0.94 -3.33 -6.40
N ARG A 98 -0.17 -2.77 -6.88
CA ARG A 98 -0.68 -1.47 -6.43
C ARG A 98 -1.99 -1.65 -5.69
N ILE A 99 -2.16 -0.95 -4.58
CA ILE A 99 -3.37 -0.83 -3.80
C ILE A 99 -4.27 0.15 -4.54
N ALA A 100 -5.44 -0.32 -4.99
CA ALA A 100 -6.43 0.57 -5.55
C ALA A 100 -7.00 1.47 -4.43
N PRO A 101 -7.36 2.74 -4.72
CA PRO A 101 -7.95 3.66 -3.74
C PRO A 101 -9.25 3.14 -3.11
N THR A 102 -9.91 2.19 -3.76
CA THR A 102 -11.12 1.52 -3.32
C THR A 102 -10.81 0.07 -2.98
N GLY A 103 -10.58 -0.21 -1.70
CA GLY A 103 -10.61 -1.57 -1.18
C GLY A 103 -12.03 -2.11 -1.28
N GLY A 104 -12.24 -3.13 -2.11
CA GLY A 104 -13.47 -3.88 -2.26
C GLY A 104 -13.17 -5.37 -2.23
#